data_AF-A0A7R9M1C2-F1
#
_entry.id   AF-A0A7R9M1C2-F1
#
_cell.length_a   1.000
_cell.length_b   1.000
_cell.length_c   1.000
_cell.angle_alpha   90.00
_cell.angle_beta   90.00
_cell.angle_gamma   90.00
#
_symmetry.space_group_name_H-M   'P 1'
#
loop_
_entity.id
_entity.type
_entity.pdbx_description
1 polymer ?
#
loop_
_entity_poly.entity_id
_entity_poly.type
_entity_poly.pdbx_seq_one_letter_code
_entity_poly.pdbx_strand_id
1 'polypeptide(L)'
;MLIVVHGGAAKSEAQYVPLKIAGVKQAVREGYQCLLDGGSALDAVERAVRCMENDPIMNCGYGSSLTSAGTVECDAIVMDGRTLNAGAVAGVQRIRHPISLARAVMDKTEHCLLIATGAEDFAREVGIELV
;
A
#
# COMPACT_ATOMS: atom_id res chain seq x y z
N MET A 1 -7.97 -5.25 -20.32
CA MET A 1 -7.12 -5.13 -19.11
C MET A 1 -7.87 -5.72 -17.93
N LEU A 2 -7.16 -6.40 -17.02
CA LEU A 2 -7.73 -7.05 -15.84
C LEU A 2 -6.96 -6.57 -14.61
N ILE A 3 -7.68 -6.27 -13.53
CA ILE A 3 -7.11 -6.01 -12.20
C ILE A 3 -7.85 -6.89 -11.19
N VAL A 4 -7.11 -7.42 -10.23
CA VAL A 4 -7.64 -8.27 -9.16
C VAL A 4 -7.12 -7.73 -7.83
N VAL A 5 -8.00 -7.59 -6.85
CA VAL A 5 -7.70 -7.05 -5.53
C VAL A 5 -8.28 -7.99 -4.47
N HIS A 6 -7.57 -8.20 -3.37
CA HIS A 6 -8.06 -8.96 -2.21
C HIS A 6 -8.12 -8.09 -0.95
N GLY A 7 -9.03 -8.39 -0.03
CA GLY A 7 -9.19 -7.66 1.25
C GLY A 7 -8.54 -8.32 2.46
N GLY A 8 -7.72 -9.35 2.23
CA GLY A 8 -7.12 -10.19 3.27
C GLY A 8 -7.81 -11.56 3.37
N ALA A 9 -7.13 -12.51 4.00
CA ALA A 9 -7.59 -13.91 4.12
C ALA A 9 -7.95 -14.30 5.57
N ALA A 10 -7.82 -13.38 6.52
CA ALA A 10 -8.12 -13.63 7.92
C ALA A 10 -9.63 -13.72 8.19
N LYS A 11 -10.00 -14.49 9.21
CA LYS A 11 -11.38 -14.55 9.69
C LYS A 11 -11.83 -13.14 10.10
N SER A 12 -12.92 -12.68 9.48
CA SER A 12 -13.54 -11.40 9.80
C SER A 12 -14.83 -11.63 10.56
N GLU A 13 -15.13 -10.78 11.53
CA GLU A 13 -16.44 -10.80 12.17
C GLU A 13 -17.53 -10.49 11.14
N ALA A 14 -18.70 -11.13 11.29
CA ALA A 14 -19.78 -11.06 10.31
C ALA A 14 -20.21 -9.62 9.97
N GLN A 15 -20.18 -8.72 10.96
CA GLN A 15 -20.51 -7.30 10.78
C GLN A 15 -19.57 -6.54 9.85
N TYR A 16 -18.28 -6.93 9.78
CA TYR A 16 -17.29 -6.26 8.94
C TYR A 16 -17.22 -6.82 7.52
N VAL A 17 -17.77 -8.02 7.26
CA VAL A 17 -17.70 -8.66 5.94
C VAL A 17 -18.29 -7.78 4.82
N PRO A 18 -19.49 -7.18 4.96
CA PRO A 18 -20.03 -6.30 3.93
C PRO A 18 -19.16 -5.06 3.68
N LEU A 19 -18.58 -4.50 4.76
CA LEU A 19 -17.72 -3.33 4.69
C LEU A 19 -16.40 -3.65 3.96
N LYS A 20 -15.75 -4.78 4.29
CA LYS A 20 -14.54 -5.24 3.58
C LYS A 20 -14.82 -5.50 2.10
N ILE A 21 -15.96 -6.11 1.76
CA ILE A 21 -16.36 -6.31 0.35
C ILE A 21 -16.55 -4.96 -0.35
N ALA A 22 -17.16 -3.98 0.31
CA ALA A 22 -17.32 -2.64 -0.24
C ALA A 22 -15.97 -1.94 -0.47
N GLY A 23 -15.05 -2.02 0.50
CA GLY A 23 -13.68 -1.48 0.39
C GLY A 23 -12.90 -2.11 -0.75
N VAL A 24 -12.92 -3.43 -0.90
CA VAL A 24 -12.28 -4.13 -2.04
C VAL A 24 -12.89 -3.73 -3.38
N LYS A 25 -14.23 -3.59 -3.45
CA LYS A 25 -14.90 -3.09 -4.64
C LYS A 25 -14.52 -1.64 -4.96
N GLN A 26 -14.26 -0.81 -3.96
CA GLN A 26 -13.79 0.55 -4.21
C GLN A 26 -12.35 0.55 -4.71
N ALA A 27 -11.45 -0.21 -4.07
CA ALA A 27 -10.06 -0.33 -4.48
C ALA A 27 -9.92 -0.83 -5.93
N VAL A 28 -10.71 -1.84 -6.32
CA VAL A 28 -10.68 -2.35 -7.71
C VAL A 28 -11.18 -1.31 -8.71
N ARG A 29 -12.17 -0.49 -8.35
CA ARG A 29 -12.67 0.60 -9.21
C ARG A 29 -11.63 1.69 -9.38
N GLU A 30 -10.97 2.11 -8.30
CA GLU A 30 -9.91 3.12 -8.36
C GLU A 30 -8.75 2.67 -9.24
N GLY A 31 -8.25 1.45 -9.04
CA GLY A 31 -7.20 0.88 -9.88
C GLY A 31 -7.63 0.68 -11.34
N TYR A 32 -8.86 0.21 -11.58
CA TYR A 32 -9.38 0.05 -12.93
C TYR A 32 -9.58 1.39 -13.65
N GLN A 33 -10.04 2.42 -12.94
CA GLN A 33 -10.16 3.77 -13.50
C GLN A 33 -8.79 4.30 -13.94
N CYS A 34 -7.73 4.09 -13.14
CA CYS A 34 -6.37 4.44 -13.55
C CYS A 34 -5.98 3.83 -14.90
N LEU A 35 -6.34 2.56 -15.14
CA LEU A 35 -6.06 1.89 -16.40
C LEU A 35 -6.87 2.49 -17.57
N LEU A 36 -8.14 2.82 -17.34
CA LEU A 36 -8.98 3.50 -18.35
C LEU A 36 -8.42 4.87 -18.72
N ASP A 37 -7.84 5.57 -17.75
CA ASP A 37 -7.19 6.88 -17.93
C ASP A 37 -5.82 6.77 -18.62
N GLY A 38 -5.39 5.57 -19.01
CA GLY A 38 -4.12 5.32 -19.70
C GLY A 38 -2.91 5.15 -18.77
N GLY A 39 -3.13 5.05 -17.47
CA GLY A 39 -2.08 4.74 -16.48
C GLY A 39 -1.50 3.34 -16.67
N SER A 40 -0.29 3.15 -16.16
CA SER A 40 0.41 1.86 -16.21
C SER A 40 -0.20 0.84 -15.24
N ALA A 41 0.18 -0.44 -15.40
CA ALA A 41 -0.19 -1.48 -14.44
C ALA A 41 0.29 -1.15 -13.01
N LEU A 42 1.42 -0.47 -12.90
CA LEU A 42 2.01 -0.05 -11.65
C LEU A 42 1.21 1.09 -10.98
N ASP A 43 0.82 2.10 -11.76
CA ASP A 43 -0.03 3.20 -11.27
C ASP A 43 -1.37 2.65 -10.78
N ALA A 44 -1.92 1.67 -11.51
CA ALA A 44 -3.20 1.05 -11.18
C ALA A 44 -3.16 0.25 -9.86
N VAL A 45 -2.12 -0.56 -9.63
CA VAL A 45 -2.00 -1.31 -8.37
C VAL A 45 -1.68 -0.39 -7.20
N GLU A 46 -0.84 0.63 -7.40
CA GLU A 46 -0.57 1.62 -6.35
C GLU A 46 -1.85 2.36 -5.97
N ARG A 47 -2.64 2.84 -6.93
CA ARG A 47 -3.90 3.54 -6.66
C ARG A 47 -4.92 2.65 -5.95
N ALA A 48 -5.02 1.38 -6.34
CA ALA A 48 -5.89 0.42 -5.66
C ALA A 48 -5.47 0.20 -4.19
N VAL A 49 -4.17 0.01 -3.93
CA VAL A 49 -3.67 -0.21 -2.57
C VAL A 49 -3.75 1.06 -1.72
N ARG A 50 -3.46 2.25 -2.26
CA ARG A 50 -3.67 3.53 -1.56
C ARG A 50 -5.12 3.72 -1.12
N CYS A 51 -6.08 3.28 -1.93
CA CYS A 51 -7.49 3.28 -1.54
C CYS A 51 -7.75 2.38 -0.33
N MET A 52 -7.13 1.20 -0.28
CA MET A 52 -7.24 0.28 0.87
C MET A 52 -6.53 0.81 2.11
N GLU A 53 -5.34 1.41 1.96
CA GLU A 53 -4.58 2.00 3.07
C GLU A 53 -5.30 3.19 3.73
N ASN A 54 -6.21 3.84 3.01
CA ASN A 54 -7.06 4.89 3.57
C ASN A 54 -8.32 4.36 4.27
N ASP A 55 -8.70 3.10 4.04
CA ASP A 55 -9.93 2.51 4.57
C ASP A 55 -9.67 1.98 6.01
N PRO A 56 -10.32 2.56 7.04
CA PRO A 56 -10.13 2.13 8.43
C PRO A 56 -10.60 0.69 8.70
N ILE A 57 -11.36 0.07 7.80
CA ILE A 57 -11.82 -1.32 7.92
C ILE A 57 -10.75 -2.32 7.46
N MET A 58 -9.73 -1.84 6.75
CA MET A 58 -8.69 -2.66 6.14
C MET A 58 -7.44 -2.66 7.03
N ASN A 59 -6.83 -3.84 7.22
CA ASN A 59 -5.61 -3.98 8.02
C ASN A 59 -4.38 -3.58 7.20
N CYS A 60 -4.31 -2.31 6.79
CA CYS A 60 -3.20 -1.70 6.08
C CYS A 60 -3.25 -0.18 6.21
N GLY A 61 -2.10 0.50 6.18
CA GLY A 61 -2.02 1.95 6.30
C GLY A 61 -2.73 2.47 7.55
N TYR A 62 -3.76 3.31 7.35
CA TYR A 62 -4.53 3.94 8.42
C TYR A 62 -5.30 2.95 9.30
N GLY A 63 -5.83 1.87 8.73
CA GLY A 63 -6.60 0.85 9.45
C GLY A 63 -5.75 -0.29 10.03
N SER A 64 -4.43 -0.16 10.02
CA SER A 64 -3.51 -1.18 10.50
C SER A 64 -3.76 -1.56 11.96
N SER A 65 -3.61 -2.85 12.24
CA SER A 65 -3.62 -3.40 13.58
C SER A 65 -2.45 -2.86 14.39
N LEU A 66 -2.63 -2.75 15.69
CA LEU A 66 -1.58 -2.32 16.59
C LEU A 66 -0.60 -3.47 16.87
N THR A 67 0.67 -3.11 17.03
CA THR A 67 1.70 -3.99 17.59
C THR A 67 1.40 -4.34 19.06
N SER A 68 2.18 -5.24 19.65
CA SER A 68 2.12 -5.52 21.09
C SER A 68 2.44 -4.31 21.97
N ALA A 69 3.11 -3.30 21.43
CA ALA A 69 3.39 -2.03 22.10
C ALA A 69 2.29 -0.98 21.90
N GLY A 70 1.22 -1.30 21.17
CA GLY A 70 0.15 -0.36 20.87
C GLY A 70 0.49 0.67 19.79
N THR A 71 1.56 0.45 19.01
CA THR A 71 1.97 1.31 17.88
C THR A 71 1.46 0.77 16.55
N VAL A 72 1.46 1.60 15.50
CA VAL A 72 1.21 1.15 14.12
C VAL A 72 2.55 0.97 13.42
N GLU A 73 2.76 -0.21 12.84
CA GLU A 73 3.90 -0.53 11.98
C GLU A 73 3.39 -1.19 10.70
N CYS A 74 3.81 -0.68 9.56
CA CYS A 74 3.34 -1.12 8.25
C CYS A 74 4.49 -1.66 7.39
N ASP A 75 4.15 -2.67 6.60
CA ASP A 75 5.00 -3.23 5.55
C ASP A 75 4.28 -3.09 4.21
N ALA A 76 5.03 -2.84 3.14
CA ALA A 76 4.47 -2.82 1.78
C ALA A 76 5.55 -3.15 0.75
N ILE A 77 5.13 -3.74 -0.37
CA ILE A 77 6.00 -4.10 -1.49
C ILE A 77 5.25 -3.90 -2.82
N VAL A 78 5.98 -3.46 -3.84
CA VAL A 78 5.51 -3.39 -5.23
C VAL A 78 6.58 -3.96 -6.17
N MET A 79 6.14 -4.55 -7.27
CA MET A 79 7.01 -5.14 -8.29
C MET A 79 6.49 -4.82 -9.68
N ASP A 80 7.40 -4.52 -10.61
CA ASP A 80 7.12 -4.41 -12.03
C ASP A 80 7.45 -5.73 -12.74
N GLY A 81 6.43 -6.41 -13.27
CA GLY A 81 6.62 -7.65 -14.02
C GLY A 81 7.35 -7.48 -15.36
N ARG A 82 7.48 -6.26 -15.90
CA ARG A 82 8.18 -6.01 -17.16
C ARG A 82 9.69 -5.91 -16.97
N THR A 83 10.12 -5.24 -15.91
CA THR A 83 11.53 -4.95 -15.62
C THR A 83 12.11 -5.87 -14.55
N LEU A 84 11.25 -6.56 -13.80
CA LEU A 84 11.58 -7.33 -12.60
C LEU A 84 12.10 -6.48 -11.43
N ASN A 85 12.00 -5.16 -11.53
CA ASN A 85 12.32 -4.27 -10.42
C ASN A 85 11.27 -4.42 -9.31
N ALA A 86 11.72 -4.27 -8.07
CA ALA A 86 10.87 -4.30 -6.89
C ALA A 86 11.35 -3.26 -5.87
N GLY A 87 10.42 -2.75 -5.08
CA GLY A 87 10.71 -1.89 -3.94
C GLY A 87 9.78 -2.19 -2.79
N ALA A 88 10.31 -2.09 -1.59
CA ALA A 88 9.63 -2.48 -0.37
C ALA A 88 10.01 -1.59 0.79
N VAL A 89 9.09 -1.52 1.75
CA VAL A 89 9.32 -0.97 3.08
C VAL A 89 8.84 -1.92 4.15
N ALA A 90 9.51 -1.91 5.30
CA ALA A 90 9.07 -2.67 6.46
C ALA A 90 9.21 -1.89 7.77
N GLY A 91 8.28 -2.10 8.70
CA GLY A 91 8.29 -1.47 10.02
C GLY A 91 8.20 0.05 9.98
N VAL A 92 7.59 0.64 8.94
CA VAL A 92 7.39 2.09 8.88
C VAL A 92 6.18 2.49 9.71
N GLN A 93 6.29 3.57 10.47
CA GLN A 93 5.26 3.97 11.44
C GLN A 93 4.50 5.22 10.98
N ARG A 94 5.20 6.17 10.36
CA ARG A 94 4.68 7.52 10.08
C ARG A 94 4.41 7.75 8.61
N ILE A 95 4.01 6.71 7.87
CA ILE A 95 3.78 6.79 6.43
C ILE A 95 2.31 6.52 6.16
N ARG A 96 1.61 7.53 5.60
CA ARG A 96 0.19 7.41 5.25
C ARG A 96 -0.06 6.32 4.20
N HIS A 97 0.86 6.21 3.24
CA HIS A 97 0.78 5.29 2.12
C HIS A 97 2.06 4.46 1.95
N PRO A 98 2.25 3.40 2.76
CA PRO A 98 3.43 2.53 2.68
C PRO A 98 3.70 2.02 1.25
N ILE A 99 2.67 1.71 0.44
CA ILE A 99 2.85 1.27 -0.95
C ILE A 99 3.53 2.32 -1.84
N SER A 100 3.23 3.60 -1.62
CA SER A 100 3.86 4.70 -2.37
C SER A 100 5.30 4.91 -1.97
N LEU A 101 5.65 4.68 -0.71
CA LEU A 101 7.04 4.69 -0.29
C LEU A 101 7.80 3.48 -0.85
N ALA A 102 7.20 2.28 -0.83
CA ALA A 102 7.76 1.10 -1.48
C ALA A 102 7.99 1.34 -2.98
N ARG A 103 7.07 2.04 -3.65
CA ARG A 103 7.23 2.49 -5.03
C ARG A 103 8.42 3.43 -5.21
N ALA A 104 8.54 4.43 -4.33
CA ALA A 104 9.67 5.35 -4.36
C ALA A 104 11.01 4.65 -4.15
N VAL A 105 11.08 3.63 -3.29
CA VAL A 105 12.28 2.79 -3.12
C VAL A 105 12.68 2.14 -4.44
N MET A 106 11.71 1.55 -5.15
CA MET A 106 11.94 0.91 -6.45
C MET A 106 12.45 1.88 -7.52
N ASP A 107 11.84 3.09 -7.58
CA ASP A 107 12.09 4.04 -8.66
C ASP A 107 13.31 4.94 -8.43
N LYS A 108 13.68 5.19 -7.17
CA LYS A 108 14.64 6.25 -6.79
C LYS A 108 15.88 5.73 -6.06
N THR A 109 16.03 4.43 -5.87
CA THR A 109 17.20 3.84 -5.19
C THR A 109 17.72 2.62 -5.93
N GLU A 110 18.95 2.20 -5.61
CA GLU A 110 19.50 0.91 -6.04
C GLU A 110 19.10 -0.25 -5.10
N HIS A 111 18.31 0.04 -4.06
CA HIS A 111 17.92 -0.91 -3.03
C HIS A 111 16.50 -1.44 -3.29
N CYS A 112 16.26 -2.69 -2.90
CA CYS A 112 14.92 -3.29 -2.99
C CYS A 112 14.09 -3.09 -1.71
N LEU A 113 14.72 -2.87 -0.56
CA LEU A 113 14.05 -2.80 0.74
C LEU A 113 14.73 -1.78 1.64
N LEU A 114 13.96 -0.85 2.18
CA LEU A 114 14.35 0.00 3.30
C LEU A 114 13.45 -0.30 4.50
N ILE A 115 13.97 -0.16 5.73
CA ILE A 115 13.19 -0.50 6.92
C ILE A 115 13.21 0.62 7.95
N ALA A 116 12.15 0.66 8.76
CA ALA A 116 11.99 1.51 9.93
C ALA A 116 12.40 2.97 9.67
N THR A 117 13.21 3.54 10.54
CA THR A 117 13.64 4.95 10.44
C THR A 117 14.39 5.25 9.15
N GLY A 118 15.16 4.30 8.60
CA GLY A 118 15.86 4.50 7.33
C GLY A 118 14.91 4.70 6.15
N ALA A 119 13.77 3.99 6.14
CA ALA A 119 12.73 4.21 5.15
C ALA A 119 12.02 5.56 5.34
N GLU A 120 11.80 6.01 6.59
CA GLU A 120 11.18 7.31 6.88
C GLU A 120 12.10 8.50 6.59
N ASP A 121 13.40 8.34 6.78
CA ASP A 121 14.39 9.34 6.40
C ASP A 121 14.41 9.50 4.88
N PHE A 122 14.43 8.38 4.15
CA PHE A 122 14.27 8.36 2.70
C PHE A 122 12.94 8.99 2.24
N ALA A 123 11.84 8.75 2.96
CA ALA A 123 10.54 9.37 2.66
C ALA A 123 10.65 10.90 2.63
N ARG A 124 11.35 11.51 3.61
CA ARG A 124 11.58 12.96 3.64
C ARG A 124 12.43 13.44 2.46
N GLU A 125 13.47 12.69 2.10
CA GLU A 125 14.35 13.03 0.97
C GLU A 125 13.58 13.06 -0.37
N VAL A 126 12.59 12.18 -0.54
CA VAL A 126 11.80 12.08 -1.77
C VAL A 126 10.50 12.89 -1.74
N GLY A 127 10.27 13.67 -0.68
CA GLY A 127 9.12 14.57 -0.54
C GLY A 127 7.82 13.90 -0.09
N ILE A 128 7.88 12.74 0.56
CA ILE A 128 6.73 12.08 1.20
C ILE A 128 6.64 12.58 2.64
N GLU A 129 5.52 13.22 2.98
CA GLU A 129 5.27 13.72 4.33
C GLU A 129 5.05 12.60 5.33
N LEU A 130 5.58 12.80 6.54
CA LEU A 130 5.31 11.92 7.67
C LEU A 130 4.05 12.38 8.42
N VAL A 131 3.27 11.43 8.91
CA VAL A 131 2.05 11.67 9.71
C VAL A 131 2.25 11.50 11.20
#